data_AF-A0A4R4W101-F1
#
_entry.id   AF-A0A4R4W101-F1
#
_cell.length_a   1.000
_cell.length_b   1.000
_cell.length_c   1.000
_cell.angle_alpha   90.00
_cell.angle_beta   90.00
_cell.angle_gamma   90.00
#
_symmetry.space_group_name_H-M   'P 1'
#
loop_
_entity.id
_entity.type
_entity.pdbx_description
1 polymer ?
#
loop_
_entity_poly.entity_id
_entity_poly.type
_entity_poly.pdbx_seq_one_letter_code
_entity_poly.pdbx_strand_id
1 'polypeptide(L)' 'MTTAHFSAEGVPQRLLYPVREAMVLLALSRSTIYEQLRCGRLRSVTQGATRLIPATALTDYVELLEKEAKEDGNGEAA' A
#
# COMPACT_ATOMS: atom_id res chain seq x y z
N MET A 1 -4.56 23.50 6.39
CA MET A 1 -5.82 22.85 6.81
C MET A 1 -5.57 21.35 6.81
N THR A 2 -5.74 20.66 7.93
CA THR A 2 -5.55 19.20 7.99
C THR A 2 -6.89 18.53 7.68
N THR A 3 -6.98 17.85 6.54
CA THR A 3 -8.20 17.17 6.12
C THR A 3 -8.38 15.93 6.98
N ALA A 4 -9.37 15.93 7.86
CA ALA A 4 -9.80 14.73 8.56
C ALA A 4 -10.53 13.82 7.56
N HIS A 5 -9.98 12.64 7.28
CA HIS A 5 -10.68 11.63 6.51
C HIS A 5 -11.55 10.80 7.45
N PHE A 6 -12.87 10.98 7.35
CA PHE A 6 -13.88 10.20 8.05
C PHE A 6 -14.46 9.17 7.07
N SER A 7 -14.65 7.93 7.52
CA SER A 7 -15.42 6.94 6.77
C SER A 7 -16.93 7.25 6.92
N ALA A 8 -17.76 6.76 5.98
CA ALA A 8 -19.19 7.11 5.84
C ALA A 8 -20.07 6.81 7.07
N GLU A 9 -19.57 6.06 8.06
CA GLU A 9 -20.30 5.57 9.24
C GLU A 9 -19.91 6.29 10.55
N GLY A 10 -19.19 7.42 10.49
CA GLY A 10 -18.77 8.15 11.71
C GLY A 10 -17.64 7.48 12.49
N VAL A 11 -16.99 6.47 11.92
CA VAL A 11 -15.82 5.79 12.50
C VAL A 11 -14.53 6.50 12.03
N PRO A 12 -13.61 6.87 12.95
CA PRO A 12 -12.35 7.48 12.57
C PRO A 12 -11.53 6.52 11.69
N GLN A 13 -10.99 7.05 10.58
CA GLN A 13 -10.21 6.24 9.65
C GLN A 13 -8.85 5.86 10.26
N ARG A 14 -8.49 4.58 10.16
CA ARG A 14 -7.13 4.11 10.48
C ARG A 14 -6.15 4.55 9.40
N LEU A 15 -5.13 5.28 9.83
CA LEU A 15 -4.08 5.80 8.95
C LEU A 15 -2.87 4.87 8.82
N LEU A 16 -2.68 3.96 9.77
CA LEU A 16 -1.54 3.05 9.83
C LEU A 16 -2.02 1.61 10.02
N TYR A 17 -1.44 0.70 9.25
CA TYR A 17 -1.72 -0.73 9.28
C TYR A 17 -0.45 -1.51 9.57
N PRO A 18 -0.48 -2.54 10.44
CA PRO A 18 0.64 -3.46 10.57
C PRO A 18 0.81 -4.28 9.29
N VAL A 19 2.02 -4.80 9.08
CA VAL A 19 2.37 -5.59 7.88
C VAL A 19 1.38 -6.74 7.62
N ARG A 20 0.92 -7.42 8.67
CA ARG A 20 -0.05 -8.52 8.54
C ARG A 20 -1.40 -8.08 7.96
N GLU A 21 -1.86 -6.87 8.29
CA GLU A 21 -3.11 -6.36 7.74
C GLU A 21 -2.93 -5.89 6.30
N ALA A 22 -1.80 -5.26 5.98
CA ALA A 22 -1.49 -4.91 4.60
C ALA A 22 -1.44 -6.13 3.67
N MET A 23 -0.95 -7.28 4.16
CA MET A 23 -1.00 -8.54 3.41
C MET A 23 -2.43 -8.94 3.04
N VAL A 24 -3.38 -8.79 3.96
CA VAL A 24 -4.80 -9.10 3.73
C VAL A 24 -5.41 -8.08 2.76
N LEU A 25 -5.14 -6.78 2.98
CA LEU A 25 -5.67 -5.70 2.16
C LEU A 25 -5.20 -5.76 0.70
N LEU A 26 -3.94 -6.15 0.48
CA LEU A 26 -3.36 -6.29 -0.87
C LEU A 26 -3.48 -7.70 -1.43
N ALA A 27 -4.01 -8.66 -0.68
CA ALA A 27 -4.04 -10.08 -1.03
C ALA A 27 -2.67 -10.66 -1.42
N LEU A 28 -1.58 -10.19 -0.79
CA LEU A 28 -0.21 -10.59 -1.09
C LEU A 28 0.38 -11.48 -0.01
N SER A 29 1.26 -12.40 -0.45
CA SER A 29 2.00 -13.27 0.47
C SER A 29 2.95 -12.46 1.37
N ARG A 30 3.34 -13.07 2.51
CA ARG A 30 4.33 -12.49 3.42
C ARG A 30 5.62 -12.16 2.68
N SER A 31 6.15 -13.11 1.92
CA SER A 31 7.42 -12.96 1.21
C SER A 31 7.35 -11.82 0.20
N THR A 32 6.26 -11.75 -0.59
CA THR A 32 6.04 -10.70 -1.56
C THR A 32 5.98 -9.33 -0.90
N ILE A 33 5.21 -9.16 0.18
CA ILE A 33 5.14 -7.89 0.90
C ILE A 33 6.50 -7.45 1.43
N TYR A 34 7.26 -8.35 2.07
CA TYR A 34 8.59 -7.99 2.58
C TYR A 34 9.58 -7.66 1.47
N GLU A 35 9.45 -8.27 0.30
CA GLU A 35 10.22 -7.90 -0.88
C GLU A 35 9.87 -6.49 -1.35
N GLN A 36 8.58 -6.15 -1.50
CA GLN A 36 8.15 -4.80 -1.90
C GLN A 36 8.60 -3.73 -0.91
N LEU A 37 8.58 -4.08 0.39
CA LEU A 37 9.07 -3.23 1.46
C LEU A 37 10.60 -3.11 1.51
N ARG A 38 11.34 -4.08 0.97
CA ARG A 38 12.81 -4.10 0.92
C ARG A 38 13.31 -3.36 -0.32
N CYS A 39 12.65 -3.51 -1.46
CA CYS A 39 12.96 -2.77 -2.69
C CYS A 39 12.44 -1.33 -2.66
N GLY A 40 11.65 -0.97 -1.65
CA GLY A 40 11.15 0.40 -1.46
C GLY A 40 9.93 0.74 -2.33
N ARG A 41 9.40 -0.21 -3.10
CA ARG A 41 8.16 -0.03 -3.89
C ARG A 41 6.95 0.18 -3.00
N LEU A 42 6.90 -0.50 -1.85
CA LEU A 42 5.90 -0.26 -0.81
C LEU A 42 6.50 0.58 0.31
N ARG A 43 5.94 1.77 0.54
CA ARG A 43 6.39 2.67 1.60
C ARG A 43 5.93 2.19 2.98
N SER A 44 6.76 2.44 3.99
CA SER A 44 6.47 2.06 5.38
C SER A 44 7.14 3.00 6.35
N VAL A 45 6.60 3.09 7.56
CA VAL A 45 7.20 3.80 8.69
C VAL A 45 7.47 2.82 9.83
N THR A 46 8.58 3.03 10.55
CA THR A 46 8.90 2.23 11.73
C THR A 46 8.65 3.07 12.97
N GLN A 47 7.81 2.59 13.88
CA GLN A 47 7.55 3.22 15.18
C GLN A 47 7.96 2.23 16.28
N GLY A 48 9.06 2.52 16.98
CA GLY A 48 9.66 1.59 17.94
C GLY A 48 10.09 0.29 17.26
N ALA A 49 9.59 -0.85 17.76
CA ALA A 49 9.91 -2.17 17.22
C ALA A 49 8.98 -2.62 16.07
N THR A 50 7.95 -1.84 15.75
CA THR A 50 6.90 -2.27 14.80
C THR A 50 6.96 -1.48 13.50
N ARG A 51 6.90 -2.21 12.38
CA ARG A 51 6.77 -1.64 11.04
C ARG A 51 5.30 -1.48 10.68
N LEU A 52 4.94 -0.28 10.26
CA LEU A 52 3.59 0.13 9.89
C LEU A 52 3.57 0.64 8.46
N ILE A 53 2.43 0.45 7.79
CA ILE A 53 2.20 0.86 6.41
C ILE A 53 1.10 1.92 6.44
N PRO A 54 1.39 3.14 5.95
CA PRO A 54 0.37 4.18 5.79
C PRO A 54 -0.75 3.76 4.85
N ALA A 55 -1.98 4.18 5.13
CA ALA A 55 -3.12 3.98 4.24
C ALA A 55 -2.83 4.52 2.82
N THR A 56 -2.22 5.71 2.74
CA THR A 56 -1.82 6.32 1.46
C THR A 56 -0.78 5.49 0.72
N ALA A 57 0.12 4.82 1.43
CA ALA A 57 1.12 3.95 0.79
C ALA A 57 0.48 2.71 0.14
N LEU A 58 -0.65 2.22 0.67
CA LEU A 58 -1.40 1.13 0.03
C LEU A 58 -2.06 1.61 -1.27
N THR A 59 -2.72 2.77 -1.23
CA THR A 59 -3.35 3.37 -2.42
C THR A 59 -2.33 3.65 -3.50
N ASP A 60 -1.22 4.34 -3.16
CA ASP A 60 -0.16 4.66 -4.12
C ASP A 60 0.44 3.39 -4.75
N TYR A 61 0.56 2.31 -3.97
CA TYR A 61 1.08 1.04 -4.46
C TYR A 61 0.15 0.37 -5.47
N VAL A 62 -1.16 0.41 -5.24
CA VAL A 62 -2.16 -0.07 -6.21
C VAL A 62 -2.11 0.78 -7.49
N GLU A 63 -2.05 2.11 -7.36
CA GLU A 63 -1.92 3.00 -8.51
C GLU A 63 -0.64 2.75 -9.32
N LEU A 64 0.47 2.43 -8.65
CA LEU A 64 1.72 2.04 -9.31
C LEU A 64 1.52 0.75 -10.11
N LEU A 65 0.94 -0.28 -9.51
CA LEU A 65 0.67 -1.56 -10.19
C LEU A 65 -0.26 -1.40 -11.40
N GLU A 66 -1.28 -0.56 -11.28
CA GLU A 66 -2.19 -0.26 -12.40
C GLU A 66 -1.50 0.45 -13.56
N LYS A 67 -0.49 1.30 -13.29
CA LYS A 67 0.30 1.98 -14.33
C LYS A 67 1.22 0.99 -15.03
N GLU A 68 1.95 0.17 -14.29
CA GLU A 68 2.84 -0.86 -14.84
C GLU A 68 2.05 -1.83 -15.73
N ALA A 69 0.89 -2.31 -15.27
CA ALA A 69 0.04 -3.20 -16.06
C ALA A 69 -0.46 -2.57 -17.38
N LYS A 70 -0.67 -1.25 -17.43
CA LYS A 70 -1.05 -0.54 -18.66
C LYS A 70 0.13 -0.37 -19.61
N GLU A 71 1.33 -0.14 -19.08
CA GLU A 71 2.55 0.02 -19.86
C GLU A 71 2.99 -1.31 -20.48
N ASP A 72 2.94 -2.41 -19.72
CA ASP A 72 3.25 -3.75 -20.21
C ASP A 72 2.25 -4.25 -21.26
N GLY A 73 0.97 -3.88 -21.13
CA GLY A 73 -0.08 -4.22 -22.10
C GLY A 73 0.00 -3.47 -23.44
N ASN A 74 0.83 -2.43 -23.54
CA ASN A 74 1.06 -1.66 -24.77
C ASN A 74 2.37 -2.06 -25.48
N GLY A 75 3.05 -3.10 -24.99
CA GLY A 75 4.38 -3.53 -25.44
C GLY A 75 4.42 -4.63 -26.50
N GLU A 76 3.29 -5.15 -26.99
CA GLU A 76 3.26 -6.23 -27.98
C GLU A 76 2.44 -5.86 -29.22
N ALA A 77 2.93 -4.86 -29.95
CA ALA A 77 2.55 -4.56 -31.33
C ALA A 77 3.66 -3.72 -32.00
N ALA A 78 4.78 -4.36 -32.34
CA ALA A 78 5.77 -3.82 -33.28
C ALA A 78 6.46 -4.96 -34.04
#